data_AF-A0A969UST3-F1
#
_entry.id   AF-A0A969UST3-F1
#
_cell.length_a   1.000
_cell.length_b   1.000
_cell.length_c   1.000
_cell.angle_alpha   90.00
_cell.angle_beta   90.00
_cell.angle_gamma   90.00
#
_symmetry.space_group_name_H-M   'P 1'
#
loop_
_entity.id
_entity.type
_entity.pdbx_description
1 polymer ?
#
loop_
_entity_poly.entity_id
_entity_poly.type
_entity_poly.pdbx_seq_one_letter_code
_entity_poly.pdbx_strand_id
1 'polypeptide(L)'
;MAAKKPQPPPLPPEADAWAQQGGLDPEIQAHQPKSVDEPPSPKGKPYPHRISFDMETPQYKRLKRAAFDEERTMNEVLREAIEDWLKSRNY
;
A
#
# COMPACT_ATOMS: atom_id res chain seq x y z
N MET A 1 -19.16 26.41 54.79
CA MET A 1 -18.56 26.63 53.45
C MET A 1 -17.96 25.32 52.98
N ALA A 2 -18.41 24.76 51.86
CA ALA A 2 -17.71 23.68 51.16
C ALA A 2 -18.03 23.81 49.66
N ALA A 3 -17.03 24.16 48.87
CA ALA A 3 -17.15 24.33 47.42
C ALA A 3 -17.35 22.97 46.73
N LYS A 4 -18.45 22.81 45.99
CA LYS A 4 -18.66 21.65 45.10
C LYS A 4 -17.73 21.81 43.90
N LYS A 5 -16.75 20.93 43.76
CA LYS A 5 -15.92 20.80 42.56
C LYS A 5 -16.78 20.26 41.40
N PRO A 6 -16.58 20.71 40.14
CA PRO A 6 -17.29 20.18 39.00
C PRO A 6 -16.84 18.74 38.72
N GLN A 7 -17.81 17.84 38.57
CA GLN A 7 -17.62 16.45 38.19
C GLN A 7 -17.28 16.40 36.69
N PRO A 8 -16.22 15.70 36.26
CA PRO A 8 -15.93 15.56 34.84
C PRO A 8 -17.05 14.77 34.14
N PRO A 9 -17.38 15.09 32.88
CA PRO A 9 -18.40 14.36 32.14
C PRO A 9 -18.00 12.88 32.02
N PRO A 10 -18.97 11.95 32.00
CA PRO A 10 -18.69 10.54 31.81
C PRO A 10 -18.00 10.35 30.45
N LEU A 11 -16.82 9.74 30.47
CA LEU A 11 -16.11 9.35 29.26
C LEU A 11 -17.03 8.44 28.42
N PRO A 12 -17.12 8.65 27.09
CA PRO A 12 -17.90 7.76 26.25
C PRO A 12 -17.36 6.33 26.37
N PRO A 13 -18.24 5.31 26.37
CA PRO A 13 -17.86 3.90 26.53
C PRO A 13 -16.90 3.39 25.43
N GLU A 14 -16.71 4.16 24.38
CA GLU A 14 -15.79 3.88 23.27
C GLU A 14 -14.31 4.05 23.64
N ALA A 15 -13.99 4.81 24.69
CA ALA A 15 -12.60 5.07 25.08
C ALA A 15 -11.92 3.87 25.78
N ASP A 16 -12.69 2.96 26.39
CA ASP A 16 -12.16 1.82 27.15
C ASP A 16 -11.91 0.58 26.28
N ALA A 17 -12.56 0.48 25.11
CA ALA A 17 -12.36 -0.63 24.19
C ALA A 17 -10.97 -0.65 23.55
N TRP A 18 -10.32 0.52 23.45
CA TRP A 18 -8.99 0.67 22.84
C TRP A 18 -7.84 0.20 23.74
N ALA A 19 -8.03 0.21 25.07
CA ALA A 19 -6.98 -0.15 26.03
C ALA A 19 -6.89 -1.67 26.27
N GLN A 20 -8.00 -2.40 26.15
CA GLN A 20 -8.03 -3.84 26.41
C GLN A 20 -7.69 -4.70 25.19
N GLN A 21 -7.73 -4.12 24.00
CA GLN A 21 -7.48 -4.80 22.73
C GLN A 21 -6.16 -4.37 22.10
N GLY A 22 -5.09 -4.37 22.92
CA GLY A 22 -3.69 -4.35 22.49
C GLY A 22 -3.40 -3.52 21.22
N GLY A 23 -3.55 -2.19 21.31
CA GLY A 23 -2.96 -1.19 20.40
C GLY A 23 -2.70 -1.65 18.97
N LEU A 24 -3.76 -2.03 18.25
CA LEU A 24 -3.70 -2.36 16.82
C LEU A 24 -4.38 -1.25 16.04
N ASP A 25 -3.55 -0.50 15.32
CA ASP A 25 -3.95 0.53 14.38
C ASP A 25 -4.96 -0.03 13.35
N PRO A 26 -6.11 0.64 13.12
CA PRO A 26 -7.15 0.14 12.22
C PRO A 26 -6.73 0.11 10.74
N GLU A 27 -5.54 0.58 10.35
CA GLU A 27 -5.02 0.37 8.99
C GLU A 27 -4.45 -1.05 8.74
N ILE A 28 -4.34 -1.92 9.76
CA ILE A 28 -3.63 -3.22 9.60
C ILE A 28 -4.58 -4.40 9.25
N GLN A 29 -5.90 -4.25 9.37
CA GLN A 29 -6.85 -5.32 9.01
C GLN A 29 -7.41 -5.18 7.58
N ALA A 30 -6.57 -5.33 6.57
CA ALA A 30 -7.08 -5.49 5.19
C ALA A 30 -6.22 -6.39 4.28
N HIS A 31 -5.42 -7.30 4.85
CA HIS A 31 -4.69 -8.30 4.05
C HIS A 31 -5.11 -9.72 4.42
N GLN A 32 -6.39 -10.02 4.19
CA GLN A 32 -6.73 -11.37 3.73
C GLN A 32 -6.44 -11.42 2.22
N PRO A 33 -5.71 -12.42 1.71
CA PRO A 33 -5.61 -12.62 0.28
C PRO A 33 -7.00 -13.03 -0.23
N LYS A 34 -7.78 -12.07 -0.72
CA LYS A 34 -8.93 -12.38 -1.57
C LYS A 34 -8.38 -13.08 -2.79
N SER A 35 -8.76 -14.33 -3.00
CA SER A 35 -8.62 -15.01 -4.29
C SER A 35 -9.11 -14.05 -5.37
N VAL A 36 -8.19 -13.61 -6.23
CA VAL A 36 -8.51 -12.69 -7.30
C VAL A 36 -9.26 -13.50 -8.34
N ASP A 37 -10.58 -13.38 -8.34
CA ASP A 37 -11.43 -13.76 -9.45
C ASP A 37 -10.91 -13.00 -10.69
N GLU A 38 -10.45 -13.73 -11.70
CA GLU A 38 -9.84 -13.15 -12.90
C GLU A 38 -10.90 -12.33 -13.65
N PRO A 39 -10.76 -11.00 -13.76
CA PRO A 39 -11.78 -10.20 -14.43
C PRO A 39 -11.81 -10.55 -15.93
N PRO A 40 -12.99 -10.60 -16.55
CA PRO A 40 -13.14 -11.00 -17.96
C PRO A 40 -12.23 -10.14 -18.84
N SER A 41 -11.40 -10.82 -19.65
CA SER A 41 -10.39 -10.19 -20.51
C SER A 41 -11.01 -9.07 -21.37
N PRO A 42 -10.67 -7.79 -21.10
CA PRO A 42 -11.09 -6.68 -21.93
C PRO A 42 -10.34 -6.75 -23.26
N LYS A 43 -11.09 -6.68 -24.36
CA LYS A 43 -10.57 -6.57 -25.73
C LYS A 43 -9.49 -5.47 -25.79
N GLY A 44 -8.28 -5.84 -26.19
CA GLY A 44 -7.22 -4.92 -26.62
C GLY A 44 -6.54 -4.09 -25.54
N LYS A 45 -5.97 -4.71 -24.50
CA LYS A 45 -5.08 -3.99 -23.57
C LYS A 45 -3.72 -3.74 -24.22
N PRO A 46 -3.12 -2.54 -24.04
CA PRO A 46 -1.77 -2.24 -24.55
C PRO A 46 -0.68 -3.16 -23.97
N TYR A 47 -0.96 -3.81 -22.84
CA TYR A 47 -0.08 -4.77 -22.18
C TYR A 47 -0.90 -6.00 -21.76
N PRO A 48 -1.04 -7.00 -22.64
CA PRO A 48 -1.86 -8.19 -22.36
C PRO A 48 -1.20 -9.12 -21.33
N HIS A 49 0.11 -9.04 -21.16
CA HIS A 49 0.87 -9.86 -20.23
C HIS A 49 1.09 -9.13 -18.89
N ARG A 50 0.75 -9.81 -17.79
CA ARG A 50 1.06 -9.35 -16.43
C ARG A 50 2.17 -10.23 -15.87
N ILE A 51 3.24 -9.59 -15.41
CA ILE A 51 4.34 -10.26 -14.71
C ILE A 51 4.34 -9.74 -13.27
N SER A 52 4.48 -10.65 -12.32
CA SER A 52 4.74 -10.32 -10.91
C SER A 52 6.18 -10.74 -10.61
N PHE A 53 6.91 -9.92 -9.86
CA PHE A 53 8.29 -10.17 -9.49
C PHE A 53 8.47 -9.86 -8.00
N ASP A 54 9.29 -10.66 -7.33
CA ASP A 54 9.73 -10.38 -5.98
C ASP A 54 10.87 -9.36 -6.04
N MET A 55 10.75 -8.29 -5.24
CA MET A 55 11.83 -7.32 -5.05
C MET A 55 12.24 -7.30 -3.59
N GLU A 56 13.52 -7.09 -3.33
CA GLU A 56 13.95 -6.74 -1.99
C GLU A 56 13.38 -5.35 -1.60
N THR A 57 13.06 -5.16 -0.33
CA THR A 57 12.60 -3.88 0.22
C THR A 57 13.44 -2.66 -0.21
N PRO A 58 14.80 -2.70 -0.20
CA PRO A 58 15.60 -1.58 -0.70
C PRO A 58 15.38 -1.28 -2.19
N GLN A 59 15.18 -2.30 -3.03
CA GLN A 59 14.96 -2.11 -4.46
C GLN A 59 13.59 -1.48 -4.72
N TYR A 60 12.55 -1.97 -4.02
CA TYR A 60 11.20 -1.39 -4.10
C TYR A 60 11.19 0.10 -3.67
N LYS A 61 11.88 0.44 -2.57
CA LYS A 61 11.99 1.84 -2.11
C LYS A 61 12.65 2.75 -3.14
N ARG A 62 13.72 2.28 -3.79
CA ARG A 62 14.41 3.03 -4.86
C ARG A 62 13.49 3.23 -6.06
N LEU A 63 12.78 2.19 -6.49
CA LEU A 63 11.81 2.28 -7.59
C LEU A 63 10.69 3.26 -7.28
N LYS A 64 10.11 3.16 -6.07
CA LYS A 64 9.05 4.08 -5.62
C LYS A 64 9.56 5.54 -5.60
N ARG A 65 10.80 5.75 -5.16
CA ARG A 65 11.41 7.08 -5.14
C ARG A 65 11.64 7.63 -6.55
N ALA A 66 12.21 6.85 -7.46
CA ALA A 66 12.42 7.24 -8.85
C ALA A 66 11.10 7.58 -9.55
N ALA A 67 10.07 6.76 -9.37
CA ALA A 67 8.74 7.03 -9.90
C ALA A 67 8.16 8.36 -9.39
N PHE A 68 8.39 8.69 -8.11
CA PHE A 68 7.96 9.95 -7.53
C PHE A 68 8.77 11.15 -8.07
N ASP A 69 10.10 11.03 -8.13
CA ASP A 69 10.98 12.11 -8.58
C ASP A 69 10.76 12.45 -10.06
N GLU A 70 10.32 11.48 -10.87
CA GLU A 70 10.07 11.66 -12.30
C GLU A 70 8.59 11.88 -12.66
N GLU A 71 7.70 11.91 -11.66
CA GLU A 71 6.24 12.01 -11.86
C GLU A 71 5.66 10.91 -12.78
N ARG A 72 6.29 9.73 -12.79
CA ARG A 72 5.91 8.57 -13.63
C ARG A 72 5.32 7.45 -12.78
N THR A 73 4.60 6.52 -13.41
CA THR A 73 4.18 5.30 -12.71
C THR A 73 5.36 4.34 -12.53
N MET A 74 5.36 3.56 -11.44
CA MET A 74 6.40 2.54 -11.20
C MET A 74 6.51 1.54 -12.36
N ASN A 75 5.40 1.23 -13.03
CA ASN A 75 5.37 0.32 -14.17
C ASN A 75 6.06 0.92 -15.40
N GLU A 76 5.99 2.23 -15.60
CA GLU A 76 6.70 2.89 -16.71
C GLU A 76 8.21 2.86 -16.50
N VAL A 77 8.66 3.19 -15.28
CA VAL A 77 10.08 3.10 -14.89
C VAL A 77 10.61 1.68 -15.05
N LEU A 78 9.84 0.67 -14.63
CA LEU A 78 10.21 -0.74 -14.80
C LEU A 78 10.31 -1.15 -16.26
N ARG A 79 9.37 -0.74 -17.10
CA ARG A 79 9.40 -1.06 -18.54
C ARG A 79 10.61 -0.44 -19.20
N GLU A 80 10.88 0.83 -18.93
CA GLU A 80 12.06 1.51 -19.47
C GLU A 80 13.35 0.81 -19.05
N ALA A 81 13.49 0.49 -17.76
CA ALA A 81 14.67 -0.21 -17.26
C ALA A 81 14.86 -1.59 -17.89
N ILE A 82 13.77 -2.33 -18.15
CA ILE A 82 13.82 -3.63 -18.85
C ILE A 82 14.22 -3.43 -20.31
N GLU A 83 13.62 -2.47 -21.01
CA GLU A 83 13.93 -2.17 -22.41
C GLU A 83 15.40 -1.76 -22.59
N ASP A 84 15.93 -0.90 -21.72
CA ASP A 84 17.34 -0.51 -21.75
C ASP A 84 18.26 -1.70 -21.45
N TRP A 85 17.88 -2.55 -20.50
CA TRP A 85 18.65 -3.77 -20.21
C TRP A 85 18.66 -4.73 -21.40
N LEU A 86 17.53 -4.94 -22.07
CA LEU A 86 17.43 -5.80 -23.26
C LEU A 86 18.26 -5.25 -24.42
N LYS A 87 18.10 -3.95 -24.72
CA LYS A 87 18.88 -3.26 -25.78
C LYS A 87 20.37 -3.32 -25.52
N SER A 88 20.81 -3.11 -24.27
CA SER A 88 22.24 -3.15 -23.90
C SER A 88 22.90 -4.51 -24.15
N ARG A 89 22.10 -5.58 -24.20
CA ARG A 89 22.55 -6.96 -24.41
C ARG A 89 22.20 -7.50 -25.79
N ASN A 90 21.60 -6.67 -26.64
CA ASN A 90 21.22 -7.00 -28.00
C ASN A 90 20.29 -8.23 -28.09
N TYR A 91 19.39 -8.34 -27.09
CA TYR A 91 18.24 -9.25 -27.12
C TYR A 91 17.13 -8.72 -28.03
#